data_AF-A0A350QJT7-F1
#
_entry.id   AF-A0A350QJT7-F1
#
_cell.length_a   1.000
_cell.length_b   1.000
_cell.length_c   1.000
_cell.angle_alpha   90.00
_cell.angle_beta   90.00
_cell.angle_gamma   90.00
#
_symmetry.space_group_name_H-M   'P 1'
#
loop_
_entity.id
_entity.type
_entity.pdbx_description
1 polymer ?
#
loop_
_entity_poly.entity_id
_entity_poly.type
_entity_poly.pdbx_seq_one_letter_code
_entity_poly.pdbx_strand_id
1 'polypeptide(L)' 'MKLKKILGAGLTLLLLSQLTACSTLGVKPWQRDTLAKEEMALNSAPLDNRLDDHIYFSKEGSSGGRSFAGGGCGCN' A
#
# COMPACT_ATOMS: atom_id res chain seq x y z
N MET A 1 1.81 -32.40 -34.19
CA MET A 1 1.53 -32.27 -32.72
C MET A 1 2.73 -31.79 -31.90
N LYS A 2 3.97 -32.22 -32.18
CA LYS A 2 5.16 -31.78 -31.41
C LYS A 2 5.47 -30.27 -31.55
N LEU A 3 5.30 -29.70 -32.75
CA LEU A 3 5.59 -28.28 -33.00
C LEU A 3 4.66 -27.32 -32.22
N LYS A 4 3.35 -27.61 -32.13
CA LYS A 4 2.40 -26.82 -31.32
C LYS A 4 2.71 -26.89 -29.81
N LYS A 5 3.22 -28.03 -29.32
CA LYS A 5 3.63 -28.19 -27.91
C LYS A 5 4.90 -27.39 -27.59
N ILE A 6 5.86 -27.35 -28.51
CA ILE A 6 7.09 -26.55 -28.35
C ILE A 6 6.74 -25.05 -28.38
N LEU A 7 5.86 -24.62 -29.27
CA LEU A 7 5.40 -23.22 -29.33
C LEU A 7 4.66 -22.80 -28.04
N GLY A 8 3.79 -23.66 -27.53
CA GLY A 8 3.08 -23.42 -26.27
C GLY A 8 4.01 -23.34 -25.06
N ALA A 9 5.00 -24.23 -24.98
CA ALA A 9 6.01 -24.22 -23.92
C ALA A 9 6.93 -23.00 -23.97
N GLY A 10 7.26 -22.51 -25.17
CA GLY A 10 8.02 -21.27 -25.34
C GLY A 10 7.24 -20.03 -24.88
N LEU A 11 5.94 -19.96 -25.18
CA LEU A 11 5.09 -18.85 -24.76
C LEU A 11 4.88 -18.82 -23.24
N THR A 12 4.69 -19.97 -22.60
CA THR A 12 4.59 -20.02 -21.14
C THR A 12 5.90 -19.61 -20.47
N LEU A 13 7.05 -20.06 -20.97
CA LEU A 13 8.35 -19.66 -20.42
C LEU A 13 8.59 -18.14 -20.54
N LEU A 14 8.16 -17.53 -21.64
CA LEU A 14 8.23 -16.08 -21.87
C LEU A 14 7.30 -15.29 -20.93
N LEU A 15 6.13 -15.82 -20.58
CA LEU A 15 5.25 -15.19 -19.59
C LEU A 15 5.84 -15.26 -18.18
N LEU A 16 6.46 -16.38 -17.81
CA LEU A 16 7.01 -16.55 -16.47
C LEU A 16 8.23 -15.67 -16.18
N SER A 17 9.00 -15.28 -17.19
CA SER A 17 10.17 -14.40 -16.99
C SER A 17 9.79 -13.00 -16.50
N GLN A 18 8.56 -12.55 -16.79
CA GLN A 18 8.10 -11.21 -16.43
C GLN A 18 7.83 -11.03 -14.93
N LEU A 19 7.69 -12.12 -14.16
CA LEU A 19 7.42 -12.03 -12.71
C LEU A 19 8.56 -11.38 -11.92
N THR A 20 9.77 -11.30 -12.50
CA THR A 20 10.96 -10.76 -11.81
C THR A 20 11.38 -9.38 -12.32
N ALA A 21 10.68 -8.81 -13.32
CA ALA A 21 11.11 -7.63 -14.06
C ALA A 21 11.34 -6.38 -13.18
N CYS A 22 10.57 -6.22 -12.10
CA CYS A 22 10.67 -5.06 -11.20
C CYS A 22 11.38 -5.36 -9.87
N SER A 23 11.91 -6.57 -9.67
CA SER A 23 12.51 -7.00 -8.40
C SER A 23 13.75 -6.19 -8.00
N THR A 24 14.39 -5.52 -8.96
CA THR A 24 15.62 -4.73 -8.76
C THR A 24 15.39 -3.22 -8.71
N LEU A 25 14.14 -2.74 -8.84
CA LEU A 25 13.78 -1.32 -8.73
C LEU A 25 13.81 -0.78 -7.28
N GLY A 26 14.18 -1.63 -6.32
CA GLY A 26 14.31 -1.25 -4.92
C GLY A 26 15.61 -0.47 -4.63
N VAL A 27 15.56 0.35 -3.58
CA VAL A 27 16.74 1.00 -3.01
C VAL A 27 17.48 0.06 -2.06
N LYS A 28 18.82 0.13 -2.09
CA LYS A 28 19.69 -0.66 -1.20
C LYS A 28 19.34 -0.34 0.26
N PRO A 29 19.45 -1.29 1.20
CA PRO A 29 19.05 -1.08 2.60
C PRO A 29 19.63 0.18 3.24
N TRP A 30 20.89 0.51 2.95
CA TRP A 30 21.59 1.71 3.45
C TRP A 30 21.20 3.02 2.75
N GLN A 31 20.51 2.97 1.60
CA GLN A 31 19.95 4.15 0.95
C GLN A 31 18.59 4.55 1.56
N ARG A 32 17.97 3.64 2.33
CA ARG A 32 16.69 3.93 3.01
C ARG A 32 16.86 5.02 4.05
N ASP A 33 18.00 5.07 4.73
CA ASP A 33 18.31 6.10 5.73
C ASP A 33 18.34 7.52 5.13
N THR A 34 18.88 7.67 3.92
CA THR A 34 18.93 8.96 3.21
C THR A 34 17.62 9.38 2.54
N LEU A 35 16.71 8.42 2.28
CA LEU A 35 15.46 8.64 1.54
C LEU A 35 14.22 8.68 2.43
N ALA A 36 14.26 8.03 3.60
CA ALA A 36 13.18 8.01 4.57
C ALA A 36 13.25 9.24 5.47
N LYS A 37 12.84 10.39 4.93
CA LYS A 37 12.72 11.63 5.71
C LYS A 37 11.64 11.48 6.79
N GLU A 38 11.79 12.18 7.91
CA GLU A 38 10.80 12.16 9.00
C GLU A 38 9.40 12.60 8.54
N GLU A 39 9.33 13.56 7.60
CA GLU A 39 8.06 14.04 7.04
C GLU A 39 7.25 12.96 6.28
N MET A 40 7.90 11.89 5.83
CA MET A 40 7.28 10.77 5.12
C MET A 40 6.75 9.68 6.06
N ALA A 41 6.93 9.82 7.37
CA ALA A 41 6.36 8.90 8.35
C ALA A 41 4.83 8.91 8.25
N LEU A 42 4.21 7.74 8.46
CA LEU A 42 2.75 7.58 8.44
C LEU A 42 2.02 8.55 9.40
N ASN A 43 2.71 8.98 10.46
CA ASN A 43 2.23 9.96 11.42
C ASN A 43 3.30 11.04 11.67
N SER A 44 3.73 11.72 10.60
CA SER A 44 4.74 12.78 10.69
C SER A 44 4.26 14.03 11.43
N ALA A 45 2.94 14.26 11.51
CA ALA A 45 2.32 15.38 12.22
C ALA A 45 1.23 14.89 13.21
N PRO A 46 1.62 14.38 14.39
CA PRO A 46 0.68 13.71 15.31
C PRO A 46 -0.40 14.62 15.90
N LEU A 47 -0.13 15.92 16.03
CA LEU A 47 -1.12 16.88 16.53
C LEU A 47 -2.17 17.18 15.46
N ASP A 48 -1.74 17.42 14.22
CA ASP A 48 -2.63 17.69 13.10
C ASP A 48 -3.49 16.46 12.79
N ASN A 49 -2.89 15.27 12.77
CA ASN A 49 -3.63 14.02 12.57
C ASN A 49 -4.69 13.79 13.66
N ARG A 50 -4.39 14.09 14.93
CA ARG A 50 -5.40 14.01 16.02
C ARG A 50 -6.50 15.04 15.86
N LEU A 51 -6.17 16.26 15.42
CA LEU A 51 -7.16 17.30 15.18
C LEU A 51 -8.09 16.91 14.04
N ASP A 52 -7.55 16.40 12.94
CA ASP A 52 -8.32 15.91 11.80
C ASP A 52 -9.24 14.76 12.19
N ASP A 53 -8.74 13.80 12.96
CA ASP A 53 -9.56 12.70 13.48
C ASP A 53 -10.68 13.21 14.39
N HIS A 54 -10.40 14.18 15.26
CA HIS A 54 -11.43 14.80 16.13
C HIS A 54 -12.51 15.51 15.30
N ILE A 55 -12.12 16.26 14.27
CA ILE A 55 -13.06 16.92 13.35
C ILE A 55 -13.89 15.88 12.59
N TYR A 56 -13.23 14.83 12.08
CA TYR A 56 -13.88 13.76 11.32
C TYR A 56 -14.91 13.01 12.17
N PHE A 57 -14.57 12.61 13.39
CA PHE A 57 -15.55 11.97 14.30
C PHE A 57 -16.70 12.90 14.67
N SER A 58 -16.42 14.19 14.87
CA SER A 58 -17.45 15.19 15.20
C SER A 58 -18.47 15.40 14.07
N LYS A 59 -18.05 15.19 12.81
CA LYS A 59 -18.91 15.42 11.64
C LYS A 59 -19.53 14.14 11.09
N GLU A 60 -18.77 13.05 11.08
CA GLU A 60 -19.03 11.86 10.26
C GLU A 60 -18.89 10.55 11.05
N GLY A 61 -18.72 10.61 12.38
CA GLY A 61 -18.58 9.40 13.21
C GLY A 61 -19.80 8.46 13.15
N SER A 62 -20.99 8.99 12.88
CA SER A 62 -22.24 8.21 12.78
C SER A 62 -22.38 7.45 11.45
N SER A 63 -21.74 7.89 10.38
CA SER A 63 -21.69 7.19 9.07
C SER A 63 -20.68 6.03 9.04
N GLY A 64 -19.93 5.87 10.13
CA GLY A 64 -18.91 4.86 10.28
C GLY A 64 -17.53 5.43 10.01
N GLY A 65 -16.71 5.47 11.06
CA GLY A 65 -15.38 6.08 11.02
C GLY A 65 -14.24 5.11 10.73
N ARG A 66 -13.00 5.62 10.84
CA ARG A 66 -11.73 4.92 10.57
C ARG A 66 -11.38 3.78 11.55
N SER A 67 -12.30 3.38 12.43
CA SER A 67 -12.08 2.36 13.46
C SER A 67 -12.96 1.13 13.21
N PHE A 68 -12.56 -0.03 13.73
CA PHE A 68 -13.27 -1.31 13.53
C PHE A 68 -14.70 -1.34 14.08
N ALA A 69 -15.07 -0.40 14.96
CA ALA A 69 -16.43 -0.18 15.45
C ALA A 69 -17.15 0.99 14.75
N GLY A 70 -16.64 1.43 13.60
CA GLY A 70 -17.11 2.59 12.84
C GLY A 70 -18.40 2.30 12.11
N GLY A 71 -19.53 2.47 12.80
CA GLY A 71 -20.86 2.48 12.21
C GLY A 71 -21.92 2.59 13.29
N GLY A 72 -22.02 3.74 13.96
CA GLY A 72 -23.03 3.97 14.99
C GLY A 72 -22.80 5.26 15.77
N CYS A 73 -23.88 6.03 15.95
CA CYS A 73 -24.11 7.27 16.74
C CYS A 73 -23.00 8.34 16.91
N GLY A 74 -21.78 8.16 16.41
CA GLY A 74 -20.66 9.09 16.55
C GLY A 74 -19.92 9.03 17.90
N CYS A 75 -20.21 8.05 18.77
CA CYS A 75 -19.53 7.92 20.05
C CYS A 75 -18.34 6.96 19.94
N ASN A 76 -17.11 7.50 19.90
CA ASN A 76 -15.86 6.77 20.08
C ASN A 76 -15.28 7.08 21.46
#